data_AF-A0A9P5X440-F1
#
_entry.id   AF-A0A9P5X440-F1
#
_cell.length_a   1.000
_cell.length_b   1.000
_cell.length_c   1.000
_cell.angle_alpha   90.00
_cell.angle_beta   90.00
_cell.angle_gamma   90.00
#
_symmetry.space_group_name_H-M   'P 1'
#
loop_
_entity.id
_entity.type
_entity.pdbx_description
1 polymer ?
#
loop_
_entity_poly.entity_id
_entity_poly.type
_entity_poly.pdbx_seq_one_letter_code
_entity_poly.pdbx_strand_id
1 'polypeptide(L)'
;WMKGLAGVGKSAIAQTCAEELKKLGRLGAAFFFAVNVREDAEQFFPTIAYQLSTEFPDYRDLVDQRIRHDRTILKKTMEIQFKALIAEPFQELEKTGKGIGQGMVIIIDGLDEC
;
A
#
# COMPACT_ATOMS: atom_id res chain seq x y z
N TRP A 1 9.92 10.30 -5.91
CA TRP A 1 10.14 10.93 -4.60
C TRP A 1 10.10 12.44 -4.76
N MET A 2 9.25 13.14 -3.99
CA MET A 2 9.13 14.60 -4.01
C MET A 2 9.82 15.18 -2.77
N LYS A 3 10.68 16.21 -2.94
CA LYS A 3 11.35 16.89 -1.83
C LYS A 3 10.97 18.37 -1.82
N GLY A 4 10.78 18.93 -0.63
CA GLY A 4 10.46 20.34 -0.44
C GLY A 4 10.32 20.67 1.04
N LEU A 5 10.45 21.95 1.38
CA LEU A 5 10.33 22.43 2.77
C LEU A 5 8.97 22.03 3.39
N ALA A 6 8.89 22.04 4.72
CA ALA A 6 7.62 21.88 5.41
C ALA A 6 6.65 22.99 4.99
N GLY A 7 5.36 22.67 4.86
CA GLY A 7 4.32 23.65 4.53
C GLY A 7 4.21 24.08 3.06
N VAL A 8 5.04 23.57 2.14
CA VAL A 8 4.96 23.94 0.70
C VAL A 8 3.86 23.20 -0.08
N GLY A 9 2.99 22.46 0.60
CA GLY A 9 1.86 21.77 -0.02
C GLY A 9 2.16 20.41 -0.66
N LYS A 10 3.26 19.74 -0.28
CA LYS A 10 3.59 18.39 -0.79
C LYS A 10 2.43 17.40 -0.62
N SER A 11 1.85 17.35 0.57
CA SER A 11 0.70 16.50 0.88
C SER A 11 -0.52 16.84 0.04
N ALA A 12 -0.76 18.14 -0.22
CA ALA A 12 -1.85 18.56 -1.12
C ALA A 12 -1.63 18.09 -2.56
N ILE A 13 -0.38 18.08 -3.05
CA ILE A 13 -0.05 17.53 -4.36
C ILE A 13 -0.21 16.00 -4.36
N ALA A 14 0.28 15.30 -3.33
CA ALA A 14 0.12 13.85 -3.21
C ALA A 14 -1.35 13.43 -3.18
N GLN A 15 -2.18 14.15 -2.42
CA GLN A 15 -3.64 14.00 -2.39
C GLN A 15 -4.25 14.18 -3.78
N THR A 16 -3.95 15.29 -4.45
CA THR A 16 -4.49 15.59 -5.79
C THR A 16 -4.07 14.52 -6.80
N CYS A 17 -2.81 14.08 -6.78
CA CYS A 17 -2.33 13.00 -7.63
C CYS A 17 -3.06 11.68 -7.37
N ALA A 18 -3.32 11.33 -6.10
CA ALA A 18 -4.07 10.13 -5.77
C ALA A 18 -5.50 10.18 -6.32
N GLU A 19 -6.18 11.31 -6.18
CA GLU A 19 -7.53 11.50 -6.70
C GLU A 19 -7.57 11.38 -8.24
N GLU A 20 -6.62 11.98 -8.94
CA GLU A 20 -6.54 11.87 -10.40
C GLU A 20 -6.21 10.45 -10.88
N LEU A 21 -5.25 9.78 -10.23
CA LEU A 21 -4.92 8.38 -10.54
C LEU A 21 -6.08 7.43 -10.26
N LYS A 22 -6.86 7.71 -9.20
CA LYS A 22 -8.07 6.93 -8.90
C LYS A 22 -9.12 7.09 -10.01
N LYS A 23 -9.36 8.31 -10.50
CA LYS A 23 -10.27 8.57 -11.63
C LYS A 23 -9.82 7.83 -12.90
N LEU A 24 -8.52 7.68 -13.10
CA LEU A 24 -7.94 6.96 -14.23
C LEU A 24 -7.91 5.43 -14.05
N GLY A 25 -8.34 4.90 -12.90
CA GLY A 25 -8.21 3.47 -12.59
C GLY A 25 -6.77 3.00 -12.47
N ARG A 26 -5.84 3.91 -12.10
CA ARG A 26 -4.39 3.67 -12.02
C ARG A 26 -3.82 3.77 -10.62
N LEU A 27 -4.64 4.15 -9.63
CA LEU A 27 -4.23 4.15 -8.24
C LEU A 27 -4.37 2.73 -7.68
N GLY A 28 -3.25 2.10 -7.33
CA GLY A 28 -3.26 0.81 -6.64
C GLY A 28 -3.46 0.97 -5.13
N ALA A 29 -2.81 1.96 -4.54
CA ALA A 29 -2.98 2.31 -3.13
C ALA A 29 -2.51 3.74 -2.84
N ALA A 30 -3.02 4.33 -1.77
CA ALA A 30 -2.55 5.59 -1.19
C ALA A 30 -2.53 5.49 0.34
N PHE A 31 -1.45 5.98 0.94
CA PHE A 31 -1.31 6.11 2.39
C PHE A 31 -0.64 7.43 2.74
N PHE A 32 -1.22 8.13 3.71
CA PHE A 32 -0.77 9.44 4.17
C PHE A 32 -0.51 9.31 5.67
N PHE A 33 0.76 9.36 6.06
CA PHE A 33 1.14 9.36 7.47
C PHE A 33 0.70 10.67 8.12
N ALA A 34 0.15 10.57 9.34
CA ALA A 34 -0.10 11.71 10.18
C ALA A 34 1.01 11.90 11.22
N VAL A 35 1.35 13.16 11.48
CA VAL A 35 2.38 13.55 12.46
C VAL A 35 2.13 12.91 13.82
N ASN A 36 3.13 12.19 14.34
CA ASN A 36 3.13 11.54 15.67
C ASN A 36 2.04 10.48 15.89
N VAL A 37 1.47 9.89 14.83
CA VAL A 37 0.50 8.81 14.96
C VAL A 37 1.19 7.46 14.75
N ARG A 38 1.67 6.87 15.86
CA ARG A 38 2.39 5.58 15.83
C ARG A 38 1.56 4.44 15.21
N GLU A 39 0.25 4.48 15.39
CA GLU A 39 -0.67 3.48 14.82
C GLU A 39 -0.60 3.45 13.28
N ASP A 40 -0.25 4.56 12.63
CA ASP A 40 -0.11 4.62 11.17
C ASP A 40 1.01 3.70 10.67
N ALA A 41 2.11 3.60 11.41
CA ALA A 41 3.22 2.71 11.08
C ALA A 41 2.79 1.22 11.11
N GLU A 42 2.00 0.85 12.11
CA GLU A 42 1.50 -0.52 12.28
C GLU A 42 0.40 -0.87 11.27
N GLN A 43 -0.34 0.13 10.79
CA GLN A 43 -1.40 -0.02 9.79
C GLN A 43 -0.92 0.17 8.35
N PHE A 44 0.31 0.62 8.11
CA PHE A 44 0.80 0.95 6.78
C PHE A 44 0.66 -0.21 5.79
N PHE A 45 1.35 -1.33 6.02
CA PHE A 45 1.28 -2.49 5.11
C PHE A 45 -0.08 -3.19 5.08
N PRO A 46 -0.80 -3.36 6.21
CA PRO A 46 -2.19 -3.82 6.20
C PRO A 46 -3.10 -2.97 5.30
N THR A 47 -2.98 -1.64 5.38
CA THR A 47 -3.80 -0.71 4.59
C THR A 47 -3.46 -0.79 3.11
N ILE A 48 -2.16 -0.81 2.76
CA ILE A 48 -1.72 -0.98 1.37
C ILE A 48 -2.23 -2.31 0.81
N ALA A 49 -2.07 -3.41 1.55
CA ALA A 49 -2.53 -4.73 1.11
C ALA A 49 -4.06 -4.78 0.94
N TYR A 50 -4.81 -4.16 1.85
CA TYR A 50 -6.26 -4.07 1.71
C TYR A 50 -6.66 -3.33 0.43
N GLN A 51 -6.11 -2.14 0.18
CA GLN A 51 -6.42 -1.36 -1.02
C GLN A 51 -6.04 -2.09 -2.31
N LEU A 52 -4.87 -2.74 -2.35
CA LEU A 52 -4.48 -3.57 -3.50
C LEU A 52 -5.46 -4.73 -3.73
N SER A 53 -5.98 -5.33 -2.66
CA SER A 53 -6.94 -6.43 -2.77
C SER A 53 -8.33 -5.99 -3.27
N THR A 54 -8.69 -4.71 -3.13
CA THR A 54 -9.92 -4.19 -3.75
C THR A 54 -9.77 -4.00 -5.25
N GLU A 55 -8.57 -3.69 -5.73
CA GLU A 55 -8.28 -3.44 -7.14
C GLU A 55 -7.90 -4.70 -7.93
N PHE A 56 -7.28 -5.70 -7.28
CA PHE A 56 -6.69 -6.86 -7.97
C PHE A 56 -7.17 -8.20 -7.41
N PRO A 57 -8.11 -8.89 -8.11
CA PRO A 57 -8.68 -10.16 -7.63
C PRO A 57 -7.65 -11.26 -7.39
N ASP A 58 -6.66 -11.43 -8.28
CA ASP A 58 -5.63 -12.46 -8.11
C ASP A 58 -4.74 -12.19 -6.88
N TYR A 59 -4.44 -10.92 -6.60
CA TYR A 59 -3.71 -10.52 -5.38
C TYR A 59 -4.56 -10.74 -4.13
N ARG A 60 -5.86 -10.41 -4.19
CA ARG A 60 -6.82 -10.63 -3.10
C ARG A 60 -6.86 -12.08 -2.67
N ASP A 61 -6.93 -13.01 -3.61
CA ASP A 61 -7.01 -14.44 -3.30
C ASP A 61 -5.77 -14.92 -2.51
N LEU A 62 -4.59 -14.42 -2.88
CA LEU A 62 -3.33 -14.72 -2.17
C LEU A 62 -3.29 -14.13 -0.76
N VAL A 63 -3.75 -12.89 -0.59
CA VAL A 63 -3.79 -12.23 0.73
C VAL A 63 -4.85 -12.88 1.63
N ASP A 64 -6.02 -13.19 1.10
CA ASP A 64 -7.10 -13.88 1.83
C ASP A 64 -6.63 -15.23 2.35
N GLN A 65 -5.92 -16.02 1.53
CA GLN A 65 -5.35 -17.30 1.95
C GLN A 65 -4.37 -17.12 3.13
N ARG A 66 -3.50 -16.11 3.07
CA ARG A 66 -2.51 -15.81 4.10
C ARG A 66 -3.16 -15.37 5.41
N ILE A 67 -4.17 -14.50 5.36
CA ILE A 67 -4.92 -14.06 6.55
C ILE A 67 -5.72 -15.22 7.15
N ARG A 68 -6.31 -16.10 6.32
CA ARG A 68 -7.00 -17.30 6.80
C ARG A 68 -6.06 -18.25 7.53
N HIS A 69 -4.84 -18.42 7.04
CA HIS A 69 -3.82 -19.26 7.64
C HIS A 69 -3.25 -18.65 8.93
N ASP A 70 -2.96 -17.35 8.92
CA ASP A 70 -2.45 -16.61 10.08
C ASP A 70 -3.25 -15.33 10.34
N ARG A 71 -4.25 -15.45 11.22
CA ARG A 71 -5.11 -14.33 11.61
C ARG A 71 -4.38 -13.25 12.42
N THR A 72 -3.17 -13.52 12.90
CA THR A 72 -2.37 -12.56 13.68
C THR A 72 -1.48 -11.69 12.80
N ILE A 73 -1.39 -11.97 11.49
CA ILE A 73 -0.47 -11.31 10.56
C ILE A 73 -0.57 -9.78 10.58
N LEU A 74 -1.78 -9.24 10.77
CA LEU A 74 -2.05 -7.80 10.82
C LEU A 74 -1.46 -7.12 12.08
N LYS A 75 -1.10 -7.89 13.11
CA LYS A 75 -0.52 -7.39 14.37
C LYS A 75 0.97 -7.74 14.52
N LYS A 76 1.57 -8.36 13.49
CA LYS A 76 2.99 -8.69 13.49
C LYS A 76 3.83 -7.46 13.13
N THR A 77 5.14 -7.61 13.22
CA THR A 77 6.08 -6.53 12.88
C THR A 77 5.92 -6.10 11.43
N MET A 78 6.29 -4.85 11.16
CA MET A 78 6.20 -4.24 9.84
C MET A 78 6.96 -5.05 8.76
N GLU A 79 8.09 -5.66 9.11
CA GLU A 79 8.86 -6.51 8.20
C GLU A 79 8.09 -7.78 7.83
N ILE A 80 7.41 -8.40 8.79
CA ILE A 80 6.62 -9.60 8.56
C ILE A 80 5.38 -9.25 7.73
N GLN A 81 4.69 -8.16 8.05
CA GLN A 81 3.56 -7.66 7.27
C GLN A 81 3.99 -7.36 5.83
N PHE A 82 5.08 -6.62 5.61
CA PHE A 82 5.60 -6.33 4.27
C PHE A 82 5.87 -7.61 3.47
N LYS A 83 6.61 -8.55 4.08
CA LYS A 83 6.98 -9.79 3.39
C LYS A 83 5.74 -10.59 3.02
N ALA A 84 4.88 -10.88 3.99
CA ALA A 84 3.76 -11.78 3.81
C ALA A 84 2.63 -11.15 2.99
N LEU A 85 2.36 -9.86 3.15
CA LEU A 85 1.21 -9.20 2.52
C LEU A 85 1.59 -8.51 1.21
N ILE A 86 2.84 -8.04 1.02
CA ILE A 86 3.24 -7.30 -0.19
C ILE A 86 4.19 -8.14 -1.05
N ALA A 87 5.37 -8.47 -0.53
CA ALA A 87 6.45 -9.01 -1.36
C ALA A 87 6.13 -10.41 -1.90
N GLU A 88 5.72 -11.35 -1.04
CA GLU A 88 5.46 -12.73 -1.45
C GLU A 88 4.25 -12.86 -2.40
N PRO A 89 3.10 -12.19 -2.16
CA PRO A 89 2.00 -12.22 -3.12
C PRO A 89 2.40 -11.73 -4.51
N PHE A 90 3.18 -10.64 -4.60
CA PHE A 90 3.65 -10.15 -5.91
C PHE A 90 4.65 -11.10 -6.58
N GLN A 91 5.52 -11.75 -5.81
CA GLN A 91 6.43 -12.78 -6.35
C GLN A 91 5.65 -14.00 -6.88
N GLU A 92 4.55 -14.39 -6.24
CA GLU A 92 3.70 -15.49 -6.70
C GLU A 92 2.92 -15.13 -7.97
N LEU A 93 2.39 -13.90 -8.02
CA LEU A 93 1.75 -13.34 -9.20
C LEU A 93 2.69 -13.28 -10.41
N GLU A 94 3.93 -12.82 -10.20
CA GLU A 94 4.94 -12.79 -11.25
C GLU A 94 5.24 -14.19 -11.80
N LYS A 95 5.40 -15.20 -10.94
CA LYS A 95 5.63 -16.60 -11.34
C LYS A 95 4.48 -17.21 -12.16
N THR A 96 3.26 -16.74 -11.96
CA THR A 96 2.07 -17.23 -12.67
C THR A 96 1.74 -16.41 -13.92
N GLY A 97 2.56 -15.39 -14.25
CA GLY A 97 2.31 -14.47 -15.36
C GLY A 97 1.12 -13.54 -15.13
N LYS A 98 0.55 -13.54 -13.92
CA LYS A 98 -0.60 -12.72 -13.50
C LYS A 98 -0.09 -11.45 -12.84
N GLY A 99 0.53 -10.57 -13.62
CA GLY A 99 1.01 -9.29 -13.10
C GLY A 99 -0.13 -8.38 -12.63
N ILE A 100 0.20 -7.45 -11.73
CA ILE A 100 -0.62 -6.25 -11.52
C ILE A 100 -0.61 -5.42 -12.80
N GLY A 101 -1.74 -4.79 -13.15
CA GLY A 101 -1.87 -4.02 -14.38
C GLY A 101 -0.71 -3.04 -14.62
N GLN A 102 -0.29 -2.88 -15.88
CA GLN A 102 0.81 -1.98 -16.20
C GLN A 102 0.48 -0.54 -15.79
N GLY A 103 1.42 0.12 -15.08
CA GLY A 103 1.31 1.54 -14.75
C GLY A 103 0.42 1.88 -13.56
N MET A 104 0.16 0.91 -12.67
CA MET A 104 -0.44 1.15 -11.36
C MET A 104 0.54 1.88 -10.42
N VAL A 105 0.00 2.80 -9.62
CA VAL A 105 0.79 3.69 -8.76
C VAL A 105 0.38 3.52 -7.30
N ILE A 106 1.38 3.49 -6.43
CA ILE A 106 1.21 3.61 -4.98
C ILE A 106 1.71 4.99 -4.55
N ILE A 107 0.88 5.74 -3.84
CA ILE A 107 1.25 7.04 -3.26
C ILE A 107 1.49 6.88 -1.76
N ILE A 108 2.63 7.38 -1.30
CA ILE A 108 3.01 7.41 0.11
C ILE A 108 3.48 8.83 0.40
N ASP A 109 2.89 9.47 1.40
CA ASP A 109 3.25 10.81 1.86
C ASP A 109 3.41 10.84 3.39
N GLY A 110 4.29 11.72 3.89
CA GLY A 110 4.54 11.89 5.33
C GLY A 110 5.43 10.83 5.99
N LEU A 111 6.21 10.05 5.23
CA LEU A 111 7.07 8.99 5.78
C LEU A 111 8.10 9.51 6.80
N ASP A 112 8.50 10.78 6.69
CA ASP A 112 9.37 11.48 7.63
C ASP A 112 8.66 11.97 8.91
N GLU A 113 7.34 11.86 8.98
CA GLU A 113 6.51 12.29 10.11
C GLU A 113 6.16 11.14 11.07
N CYS A 114 6.67 9.93 10.78
CA CYS A 114 6.50 8.69 11.53
C CYS A 114 7.60 8.46 12.59
#